data_AF-A0A7T8GSX3-F1
#
_entry.id   AF-A0A7T8GSX3-F1
#
_cell.length_a   1.000
_cell.length_b   1.000
_cell.length_c   1.000
_cell.angle_alpha   90.00
_cell.angle_beta   90.00
_cell.angle_gamma   90.00
#
_symmetry.space_group_name_H-M   'P 1'
#
loop_
_entity.id
_entity.type
_entity.pdbx_description
1 polymer ?
#
loop_
_entity_poly.entity_id
_entity_poly.type
_entity_poly.pdbx_seq_one_letter_code
_entity_poly.pdbx_strand_id
1 'polypeptide(L)'
;MKHLLLKSESWRTFKESLLEWRNIPRDNGLSPAQWLFGRRLRTSIPATSSAYERITEKTFSEARYKKEKIKDLSTLHYNKKCKKLPRLNVGDDVVLQDPRSKRWESRGRISGVRGSGRSFVIRTDRGDLVRNRRFIRKNAEH
;
A
#
# COMPACT_ATOMS: atom_id res chain seq x y z
N MET A 1 11.95 2.76 3.33
CA MET A 1 11.45 3.68 4.38
C MET A 1 11.06 2.95 5.67
N LYS A 2 10.36 1.80 5.64
CA LYS A 2 9.95 1.05 6.85
C LYS A 2 11.03 0.87 7.93
N HIS A 3 12.29 0.69 7.54
CA HIS A 3 13.40 0.45 8.47
C HIS A 3 14.32 1.67 8.63
N LEU A 4 13.92 2.86 8.18
CA LEU A 4 14.78 4.05 8.25
C LEU A 4 15.09 4.40 9.71
N LEU A 5 14.05 4.45 10.55
CA LEU A 5 14.18 4.70 11.99
C LEU A 5 15.07 3.66 12.69
N LEU A 6 14.92 2.38 12.33
CA LEU A 6 15.74 1.29 12.88
C LEU A 6 17.21 1.37 12.46
N LYS A 7 17.51 2.06 11.37
CA LYS A 7 18.87 2.24 10.84
C LYS A 7 19.50 3.57 11.25
N SER A 8 18.79 4.40 12.03
CA SER A 8 19.28 5.68 12.50
C SER A 8 19.73 5.54 13.95
N GLU A 9 20.97 5.93 14.21
CA GLU A 9 21.58 5.88 15.56
C GLU A 9 20.94 6.88 16.53
N SER A 10 20.38 7.98 16.02
CA SER A 10 19.74 9.01 16.83
C SER A 10 18.56 9.64 16.12
N TRP A 11 17.74 10.38 16.87
CA TRP A 11 16.65 11.16 16.29
C TRP A 11 17.13 12.22 15.29
N ARG A 12 18.33 12.77 15.51
CA ARG A 12 18.94 13.74 14.60
C ARG A 12 19.25 13.10 13.25
N THR A 13 19.98 11.99 13.24
CA THR A 13 20.35 11.28 12.01
C THR A 13 19.12 10.75 11.28
N PHE A 14 18.08 10.35 12.01
CA PHE A 14 16.78 10.02 11.43
C PHE A 14 16.14 11.19 10.68
N LYS A 15 16.09 12.38 11.28
CA LYS A 15 15.50 13.57 10.64
C LYS A 15 16.25 13.96 9.36
N GLU A 16 17.57 13.93 9.40
CA GLU A 16 18.43 14.22 8.24
C GLU A 16 18.21 13.17 7.13
N SER A 17 18.24 11.88 7.49
CA SER A 17 17.98 10.79 6.53
C SER A 17 16.58 10.86 5.91
N LEU A 18 15.58 11.26 6.70
CA LEU A 18 14.21 11.41 6.23
C LEU A 18 14.05 12.61 5.29
N LEU A 19 14.76 13.70 5.54
CA LEU A 19 14.83 14.86 4.66
C LEU A 19 15.43 14.46 3.30
N GLU A 20 16.55 13.75 3.30
CA GLU A 20 17.14 13.23 2.06
C GLU A 20 16.19 12.31 1.31
N TRP A 21 15.58 11.36 2.02
CA TRP A 21 14.64 10.41 1.42
C TRP A 21 13.44 11.12 0.75
N ARG A 22 12.95 12.23 1.31
CA ARG A 22 11.88 13.04 0.72
C ARG A 22 12.32 13.75 -0.57
N ASN A 23 13.62 13.97 -0.75
CA ASN A 23 14.21 14.61 -1.93
C ASN A 23 14.66 13.62 -3.00
N ILE A 24 14.67 12.31 -2.74
CA ILE A 24 15.05 11.30 -3.72
C ILE A 24 13.92 11.11 -4.75
N PRO A 25 14.18 11.34 -6.06
CA PRO A 25 13.24 11.04 -7.12
C PRO A 25 12.83 9.57 -7.13
N ARG A 26 11.56 9.30 -7.45
CA ARG A 26 11.04 7.93 -7.61
C ARG A 26 11.03 7.54 -9.09
N ASP A 27 10.56 6.34 -9.38
CA ASP A 27 10.47 5.78 -10.74
C ASP A 27 9.67 6.68 -11.72
N ASN A 28 8.82 7.56 -11.20
CA ASN A 28 8.07 8.55 -11.99
C ASN A 28 8.82 9.88 -12.23
N GLY A 29 10.05 10.01 -11.74
CA GLY A 29 10.93 11.16 -11.91
C GLY A 29 10.80 12.28 -10.87
N LEU A 30 9.76 12.25 -10.01
CA LEU A 30 9.57 13.26 -8.97
C LEU A 30 9.77 12.68 -7.58
N SER A 31 10.39 13.48 -6.71
CA SER A 31 10.55 13.15 -5.29
C SER A 31 9.25 13.41 -4.50
N PRO A 32 9.07 12.77 -3.33
CA PRO A 32 7.94 13.07 -2.44
C PRO A 32 7.78 14.56 -2.11
N ALA A 33 8.88 15.28 -1.90
CA ALA A 33 8.86 16.72 -1.66
C ALA A 33 8.32 17.50 -2.87
N GLN A 34 8.72 17.13 -4.09
CA GLN A 34 8.22 17.76 -5.30
C GLN A 34 6.73 17.47 -5.55
N TRP A 35 6.26 16.26 -5.22
CA TRP A 35 4.83 15.94 -5.32
C TRP A 35 3.95 16.80 -4.39
N LEU A 36 4.46 17.14 -3.20
CA LEU A 36 3.70 17.87 -2.20
C LEU A 36 3.88 19.39 -2.31
N PHE A 37 5.12 19.85 -2.48
CA PHE A 37 5.48 21.27 -2.44
C PHE A 37 5.84 21.85 -3.81
N GLY A 38 5.92 21.03 -4.85
CA GLY A 38 6.35 21.46 -6.17
C GLY A 38 7.84 21.79 -6.28
N ARG A 39 8.66 21.52 -5.27
CA ARG A 39 10.10 21.78 -5.28
C ARG A 39 10.84 20.83 -4.36
N ARG A 40 12.17 20.78 -4.50
CA ARG A 40 13.04 20.04 -3.56
C ARG A 40 13.21 20.85 -2.26
N LEU A 41 13.36 20.16 -1.14
CA LEU A 41 13.72 20.76 0.13
C LEU A 41 15.23 20.94 0.19
N ARG A 42 15.69 22.03 0.84
CA ARG A 42 17.12 22.24 1.09
C ARG A 42 17.68 21.18 2.02
N THR A 43 18.89 20.76 1.74
CA THR A 43 19.61 19.69 2.43
C THR A 43 21.00 20.16 2.82
N SER A 44 21.74 19.35 3.56
CA SER A 44 23.16 19.59 3.87
C SER A 44 24.07 19.38 2.66
N ILE A 45 23.57 18.75 1.60
CA ILE A 45 24.31 18.53 0.36
C ILE A 45 24.33 19.85 -0.43
N PRO A 46 25.51 20.33 -0.85
CA PRO A 46 25.60 21.52 -1.68
C PRO A 46 24.93 21.27 -3.03
N ALA A 47 24.04 22.18 -3.42
CA ALA A 47 23.41 22.18 -4.73
C ALA A 47 23.20 23.62 -5.20
N THR A 48 23.10 23.79 -6.52
CA THR A 48 22.78 25.09 -7.12
C THR A 48 21.38 25.56 -6.70
N SER A 49 21.16 26.87 -6.69
CA SER A 49 19.83 27.46 -6.43
C SER A 49 18.76 26.90 -7.36
N SER A 50 19.13 26.64 -8.63
CA SER A 50 18.26 26.06 -9.65
C SER A 50 17.74 24.67 -9.29
N ALA A 51 18.47 23.89 -8.50
CA ALA A 51 18.01 22.56 -8.05
C ALA A 51 16.75 22.64 -7.15
N TYR A 52 16.49 23.81 -6.55
CA TYR A 52 15.36 24.04 -5.64
C TYR A 52 14.24 24.86 -6.28
N GLU A 53 14.34 25.15 -7.57
CA GLU A 53 13.29 25.81 -8.33
C GLU A 53 12.00 24.97 -8.34
N ARG A 54 10.89 25.67 -8.54
CA ARG A 54 9.58 25.04 -8.62
C ARG A 54 9.47 24.29 -9.94
N ILE A 55 8.96 23.05 -9.87
CA ILE A 55 8.64 22.26 -11.04
C ILE A 55 7.54 22.96 -11.86
N THR A 56 7.63 22.84 -13.18
CA THR A 56 6.64 23.40 -14.08
C THR A 56 5.41 22.50 -14.16
N GLU A 57 4.26 23.05 -14.53
CA GLU A 57 3.02 22.28 -14.71
C GLU A 57 3.20 21.14 -15.71
N LYS A 58 3.96 21.38 -16.78
CA LYS A 58 4.32 20.36 -17.79
C LYS A 58 5.04 19.16 -17.14
N THR A 59 6.08 19.42 -16.35
CA THR A 59 6.83 18.34 -15.68
C THR A 59 5.97 17.56 -14.68
N PHE A 60 5.05 18.25 -13.99
CA PHE A 60 4.12 17.61 -13.07
C PHE A 60 3.12 16.70 -13.79
N SER A 61 2.55 17.17 -14.90
CA SER A 61 1.63 16.40 -15.74
C SER A 61 2.31 15.15 -16.32
N GLU A 62 3.52 15.29 -16.87
CA GLU A 62 4.30 14.16 -17.39
C GLU A 62 4.60 13.12 -16.30
N ALA A 63 4.96 13.57 -15.09
CA ALA A 63 5.21 12.69 -13.96
C ALA A 63 3.93 11.97 -13.48
N ARG A 64 2.76 12.62 -13.56
CA ARG A 64 1.47 11.98 -13.27
C ARG A 64 1.17 10.88 -14.27
N TYR A 65 1.31 11.18 -15.56
CA TYR A 65 1.10 10.21 -16.62
C TYR A 65 2.02 8.98 -16.46
N LYS A 66 3.32 9.22 -16.20
CA LYS A 66 4.29 8.14 -15.93
C LYS A 66 3.88 7.31 -14.71
N LYS A 67 3.44 7.95 -13.62
CA LYS A 67 3.00 7.27 -12.39
C LYS A 67 1.80 6.35 -12.65
N GLU A 68 0.83 6.79 -13.44
CA GLU A 68 -0.34 5.99 -13.82
C GLU A 68 0.09 4.79 -14.67
N LYS A 69 0.90 4.99 -15.70
CA LYS A 69 1.45 3.91 -16.53
C LYS A 69 2.20 2.86 -15.71
N ILE A 70 3.06 3.28 -14.78
CA ILE A 70 3.80 2.37 -13.89
C ILE A 70 2.83 1.58 -13.00
N LYS A 71 1.80 2.24 -12.45
CA LYS A 71 0.77 1.60 -11.63
C LYS A 71 0.00 0.54 -12.41
N ASP A 72 -0.36 0.83 -13.66
CA ASP A 72 -1.10 -0.10 -14.51
C ASP A 72 -0.25 -1.32 -14.86
N LEU A 73 1.00 -1.10 -15.28
CA LEU A 73 1.96 -2.18 -15.53
C LEU A 73 2.20 -3.04 -14.29
N SER A 74 2.38 -2.41 -13.13
CA SER A 74 2.52 -3.12 -11.85
C SER A 74 1.29 -3.98 -11.53
N THR A 75 0.09 -3.44 -11.78
CA THR A 75 -1.18 -4.15 -11.58
C THR A 75 -1.31 -5.34 -12.53
N LEU A 76 -0.98 -5.16 -13.81
CA LEU A 76 -1.00 -6.21 -14.82
C LEU A 76 0.00 -7.33 -14.47
N HIS A 77 1.25 -6.98 -14.15
CA HIS A 77 2.26 -7.94 -13.75
C HIS A 77 1.88 -8.72 -12.50
N TYR A 78 1.34 -8.03 -11.48
CA TYR A 78 0.86 -8.66 -10.25
C TYR A 78 -0.29 -9.64 -10.55
N ASN A 79 -1.28 -9.22 -11.34
CA ASN A 79 -2.45 -10.02 -11.65
C ASN A 79 -2.17 -11.16 -12.66
N LYS A 80 -1.08 -11.12 -13.43
CA LYS A 80 -0.75 -12.11 -14.48
C LYS A 80 -0.76 -13.56 -13.98
N LYS A 81 -0.36 -13.80 -12.72
CA LYS A 81 -0.32 -15.14 -12.12
C LYS A 81 -1.52 -15.42 -11.19
N CYS A 82 -2.46 -14.49 -11.05
CA CYS A 82 -3.57 -14.62 -10.11
C CYS A 82 -4.74 -15.41 -10.71
N LYS A 83 -5.28 -16.35 -9.93
CA LYS A 83 -6.56 -17.03 -10.23
C LYS A 83 -7.72 -16.28 -9.59
N LYS A 84 -8.86 -16.18 -10.29
CA LYS A 84 -10.09 -15.61 -9.71
C LYS A 84 -10.60 -16.55 -8.62
N LEU A 85 -10.79 -16.01 -7.43
CA LEU A 85 -11.37 -16.76 -6.31
C LEU A 85 -12.89 -16.82 -6.44
N PRO A 86 -13.55 -17.87 -5.91
CA PRO A 86 -15.01 -17.94 -5.84
C PRO A 86 -15.59 -16.72 -5.12
N ARG A 87 -16.72 -16.24 -5.62
CA ARG A 87 -17.50 -15.19 -4.95
C ARG A 87 -18.01 -15.72 -3.62
N LEU A 88 -18.08 -14.83 -2.64
CA LEU A 88 -18.60 -15.11 -1.32
C LEU A 88 -19.80 -14.19 -1.10
N ASN A 89 -20.89 -14.77 -0.61
CA ASN A 89 -22.15 -14.07 -0.37
C ASN A 89 -22.43 -14.00 1.13
N VAL A 90 -23.33 -13.09 1.50
CA VAL A 90 -23.87 -13.05 2.86
C VAL A 90 -24.54 -14.39 3.15
N GLY A 91 -24.26 -14.95 4.32
CA GLY A 91 -24.73 -16.26 4.74
C GLY A 91 -23.75 -17.41 4.48
N ASP A 92 -22.70 -17.25 3.66
CA ASP A 92 -21.72 -18.31 3.43
C ASP A 92 -20.92 -18.63 4.71
N ASP A 93 -20.75 -19.92 4.98
CA ASP A 93 -19.84 -20.42 6.01
C ASP A 93 -18.39 -20.43 5.50
N VAL A 94 -17.50 -19.85 6.29
CA VAL A 94 -16.12 -19.60 5.89
C VAL A 94 -15.12 -19.95 6.98
N VAL A 95 -13.92 -20.31 6.53
CA VAL A 95 -12.75 -20.47 7.39
C VAL A 95 -11.83 -19.27 7.22
N LEU A 96 -11.33 -18.79 8.35
CA LEU A 96 -10.51 -17.62 8.51
C LEU A 96 -9.06 -18.02 8.80
N GLN A 97 -8.13 -17.28 8.21
CA GLN A 97 -6.72 -17.43 8.55
C GLN A 97 -6.37 -16.62 9.80
N ASP A 98 -5.74 -17.28 10.79
CA ASP A 98 -5.19 -16.62 11.96
C ASP A 98 -3.96 -15.76 11.56
N PRO A 99 -3.89 -14.48 11.96
CA PRO A 99 -2.80 -13.59 11.59
C PRO A 99 -1.44 -13.97 12.21
N ARG A 100 -1.43 -14.65 13.36
CA ARG A 100 -0.24 -15.09 14.09
C ARG A 100 0.19 -16.48 13.63
N SER A 101 -0.69 -17.48 13.68
CA SER A 101 -0.33 -18.87 13.35
C SER A 101 -0.31 -19.15 11.84
N LYS A 102 -0.95 -18.30 11.03
CA LYS A 102 -1.17 -18.48 9.58
C LYS A 102 -2.01 -19.71 9.22
N ARG A 103 -2.61 -20.38 10.19
CA ARG A 103 -3.47 -21.55 9.99
C ARG A 103 -4.91 -21.13 9.71
N TRP A 104 -5.65 -22.01 9.05
CA TRP A 104 -7.07 -21.84 8.68
C TRP A 104 -7.94 -22.56 9.70
N GLU A 105 -8.06 -21.99 10.90
CA GLU A 105 -8.68 -22.69 12.05
C GLU A 105 -9.98 -22.02 12.50
N SER A 106 -10.07 -20.69 12.48
CA SER A 106 -11.27 -19.99 12.94
C SER A 106 -12.40 -20.08 11.92
N ARG A 107 -13.61 -20.41 12.36
CA ARG A 107 -14.81 -20.52 11.50
C ARG A 107 -15.76 -19.36 11.76
N GLY A 108 -16.48 -18.92 10.74
CA GLY A 108 -17.52 -17.92 10.91
C GLY A 108 -18.44 -17.85 9.70
N ARG A 109 -19.52 -17.08 9.83
CA ARG A 109 -20.50 -16.85 8.76
C ARG A 109 -20.42 -15.42 8.26
N ILE A 110 -20.46 -15.21 6.95
CA ILE A 110 -20.45 -13.85 6.39
C ILE A 110 -21.76 -13.16 6.74
N SER A 111 -21.68 -12.03 7.46
CA SER A 111 -22.82 -11.19 7.80
C SER A 111 -22.96 -9.96 6.89
N GLY A 112 -21.90 -9.56 6.19
CA GLY A 112 -21.95 -8.44 5.26
C GLY A 112 -20.75 -8.31 4.33
N VAL A 113 -20.93 -7.56 3.24
CA VAL A 113 -19.87 -7.23 2.27
C VAL A 113 -19.62 -5.72 2.33
N ARG A 114 -18.36 -5.29 2.50
CA ARG A 114 -18.01 -3.86 2.47
C ARG A 114 -17.96 -3.34 1.04
N GLY A 115 -18.16 -2.03 0.84
CA GLY A 115 -18.27 -1.39 -0.48
C GLY A 115 -17.13 -1.67 -1.48
N SER A 116 -15.93 -2.00 -1.02
CA SER A 116 -14.81 -2.40 -1.90
C SER A 116 -14.97 -3.80 -2.54
N GLY A 117 -15.90 -4.64 -2.07
CA GLY A 117 -16.06 -6.05 -2.47
C GLY A 117 -14.91 -6.97 -2.06
N ARG A 118 -13.86 -6.45 -1.41
CA ARG A 118 -12.66 -7.19 -1.01
C ARG A 118 -12.59 -7.46 0.49
N SER A 119 -13.51 -6.92 1.27
CA SER A 119 -13.56 -7.10 2.72
C SER A 119 -14.96 -7.48 3.15
N PHE A 120 -15.05 -8.43 4.06
CA PHE A 120 -16.28 -9.04 4.54
C PHE A 120 -16.38 -8.84 6.05
N VAL A 121 -17.60 -8.68 6.54
CA VAL A 121 -17.95 -8.75 7.95
C VAL A 121 -18.38 -10.19 8.23
N ILE A 122 -17.80 -10.78 9.26
CA ILE A 122 -17.93 -12.21 9.54
C ILE A 122 -18.30 -12.34 11.01
N ARG A 123 -19.41 -13.03 11.27
CA ARG A 123 -19.86 -13.37 12.61
C ARG A 123 -19.14 -14.63 13.07
N THR A 124 -18.37 -14.48 14.13
CA THR A 124 -17.66 -15.54 14.85
C THR A 124 -18.28 -15.73 16.23
N ASP A 125 -17.96 -16.85 16.88
CA ASP A 125 -18.26 -17.13 18.29
C ASP A 125 -17.78 -16.02 19.25
N ARG A 126 -16.64 -15.40 18.91
CA ARG A 126 -16.02 -14.32 19.68
C ARG A 126 -16.49 -12.90 19.31
N GLY A 127 -17.48 -12.79 18.43
CA GLY A 127 -18.01 -11.51 17.93
C GLY A 127 -17.77 -11.27 16.44
N ASP A 128 -18.13 -10.08 15.96
CA ASP A 128 -18.04 -9.75 14.54
C ASP A 128 -16.63 -9.25 14.16
N LEU A 129 -16.06 -9.83 13.10
CA LEU A 129 -14.73 -9.50 12.60
C LEU A 129 -14.78 -9.00 11.15
N VAL A 130 -13.85 -8.12 10.82
CA VAL A 130 -13.64 -7.64 9.44
C VAL A 130 -12.38 -8.27 8.87
N ARG A 131 -12.53 -8.98 7.75
CA ARG A 131 -11.41 -9.66 7.08
C ARG A 131 -11.44 -9.44 5.57
N ASN A 132 -10.25 -9.36 4.99
CA ASN A 132 -10.07 -9.26 3.54
C ASN A 132 -10.26 -10.64 2.88
N ARG A 133 -10.76 -10.68 1.64
CA ARG A 133 -10.97 -11.89 0.83
C ARG A 133 -9.78 -12.85 0.83
N ARG A 134 -8.55 -12.32 0.91
CA ARG A 134 -7.31 -13.12 0.95
C ARG A 134 -7.17 -14.01 2.20
N PHE A 135 -7.85 -13.66 3.29
CA PHE A 135 -7.80 -14.35 4.59
C PHE A 135 -9.07 -15.15 4.87
N ILE A 136 -9.87 -15.41 3.83
CA ILE A 136 -11.16 -16.10 3.92
C ILE A 136 -11.16 -17.21 2.88
N ARG A 137 -11.59 -18.41 3.26
CA ARG A 137 -11.89 -19.52 2.34
C ARG A 137 -13.32 -19.95 2.56
N LYS A 138 -14.05 -20.25 1.48
CA LYS A 138 -15.35 -20.92 1.60
C LYS A 138 -15.08 -22.28 2.23
N ASN A 139 -15.83 -22.64 3.26
CA ASN A 139 -15.74 -23.98 3.80
C ASN A 139 -16.30 -24.92 2.72
N ALA A 140 -15.42 -25.67 2.05
CA ALA A 140 -15.84 -26.74 1.17
C ALA A 140 -15.94 -27.98 2.06
N GLU A 141 -17.09 -28.17 2.70
CA GLU A 141 -17.43 -29.49 3.20
C GLU A 141 -17.90 -30.30 1.99
N HIS A 142 -16.94 -31.03 1.40
CA HIS A 142 -17.06 -32.35 0.77
C HIS A 142 -15.65 -32.94 0.65
#